data_AF-A0A2G9MXG3-F1
#
_entry.id   AF-A0A2G9MXG3-F1
#
_cell.length_a   1.000
_cell.length_b   1.000
_cell.length_c   1.000
_cell.angle_alpha   90.00
_cell.angle_beta   90.00
_cell.angle_gamma   90.00
#
_symmetry.space_group_name_H-M   'P 1'
#
loop_
_entity.id
_entity.type
_entity.pdbx_description
1 polymer ?
#
loop_
_entity_poly.entity_id
_entity_poly.type
_entity_poly.pdbx_seq_one_letter_code
_entity_poly.pdbx_strand_id
1 'polypeptide(L)'
;MATTYGRPYYRFSTTLKALNISFDSILPEDILNYDGDLILTTRREAPIECKKPMLHEDIFEQHTTVIYGLMIQKLSLGYEQDLVIGIDPGQIIGLSIFYFGREIESSFNSSVEESVLHIIKVLGGLRASRKIVKIGNGNMSIAKEIVTMLNLKFCSSFEL
;
A
#
# COMPACT_ATOMS: atom_id res chain seq x y z
N MET A 1 10.18 6.41 -13.44
CA MET A 1 10.87 7.09 -12.31
C MET A 1 11.74 8.19 -12.88
N ALA A 2 11.73 9.37 -12.26
CA ALA A 2 12.46 10.54 -12.74
C ALA A 2 13.11 11.29 -11.56
N THR A 3 14.41 11.09 -11.33
CA THR A 3 15.17 11.79 -10.26
C THR A 3 16.66 11.70 -10.55
N THR A 4 17.37 12.81 -10.36
CA THR A 4 18.84 12.87 -10.41
C THR A 4 19.46 12.65 -9.03
N TYR A 5 18.67 12.73 -7.96
CA TYR A 5 19.15 12.44 -6.61
C TYR A 5 19.31 10.94 -6.37
N GLY A 6 20.54 10.52 -6.03
CA GLY A 6 20.88 9.11 -5.87
C GLY A 6 20.14 8.39 -4.74
N ARG A 7 19.91 9.04 -3.59
CA ARG A 7 19.19 8.42 -2.46
C ARG A 7 17.71 8.16 -2.79
N PRO A 8 16.92 9.15 -3.28
CA PRO A 8 15.56 8.90 -3.78
C PRO A 8 15.51 7.84 -4.88
N TYR A 9 16.40 7.90 -5.86
CA TYR A 9 16.49 6.89 -6.93
C TYR A 9 16.64 5.47 -6.38
N TYR A 10 17.59 5.28 -5.45
CA TYR A 10 17.83 3.99 -4.82
C TYR A 10 16.59 3.48 -4.07
N ARG A 11 15.91 4.35 -3.32
CA ARG A 11 14.68 3.97 -2.59
C ARG A 11 13.55 3.59 -3.55
N PHE A 12 13.28 4.39 -4.58
CA PHE A 12 12.24 4.10 -5.58
C PHE A 12 12.52 2.78 -6.27
N SER A 13 13.72 2.61 -6.82
CA SER A 13 14.09 1.41 -7.56
C SER A 13 14.05 0.15 -6.69
N THR A 14 14.48 0.23 -5.42
CA THR A 14 14.42 -0.90 -4.48
C THR A 14 12.97 -1.27 -4.16
N THR A 15 12.11 -0.30 -3.87
CA THR A 15 10.69 -0.54 -3.59
C THR A 15 9.96 -1.13 -4.81
N LEU A 16 10.16 -0.57 -6.00
CA LEU A 16 9.53 -1.09 -7.22
C LEU A 16 10.00 -2.50 -7.57
N LYS A 17 11.29 -2.81 -7.38
CA LYS A 17 11.82 -4.17 -7.52
C LYS A 17 11.22 -5.14 -6.51
N ALA A 18 11.08 -4.73 -5.25
CA ALA A 18 10.45 -5.56 -4.21
C ALA A 18 8.98 -5.86 -4.53
N LEU A 19 8.30 -4.94 -5.22
CA LEU A 19 6.93 -5.11 -5.71
C LEU A 19 6.85 -5.84 -7.07
N ASN A 20 7.98 -6.21 -7.66
CA ASN A 20 8.07 -6.78 -9.01
C ASN A 20 7.38 -5.92 -10.09
N ILE A 21 7.49 -4.59 -9.97
CA ILE A 21 6.94 -3.61 -10.92
C ILE A 21 8.05 -3.18 -11.88
N SER A 22 7.80 -3.30 -13.18
CA SER A 22 8.68 -2.73 -14.21
C SER A 22 8.58 -1.20 -14.22
N PHE A 23 9.70 -0.53 -14.46
CA PHE A 23 9.74 0.93 -14.52
C PHE A 23 10.82 1.41 -15.47
N ASP A 24 10.54 2.52 -16.14
CA ASP A 24 11.55 3.26 -16.88
C ASP A 24 12.26 4.25 -15.95
N SER A 25 13.52 4.52 -16.26
CA SER A 25 14.31 5.56 -15.60
C SER A 25 14.57 6.67 -16.60
N ILE A 26 14.01 7.85 -16.36
CA ILE A 26 14.10 9.03 -17.22
C ILE A 26 14.70 10.22 -16.45
N LEU A 27 15.09 11.28 -17.15
CA LEU A 27 15.48 12.54 -16.51
C LEU A 27 14.23 13.33 -16.08
N PRO A 28 14.31 14.17 -15.03
CA PRO A 28 13.19 15.03 -14.63
C PRO A 28 12.67 15.95 -15.74
N GLU A 29 13.56 16.45 -16.60
CA GLU A 29 13.20 17.27 -17.76
C GLU A 29 12.34 16.53 -18.80
N ASP A 30 12.40 15.20 -18.84
CA ASP A 30 11.63 14.37 -19.77
C ASP A 30 10.21 14.05 -19.27
N ILE A 31 9.87 14.38 -18.02
CA ILE A 31 8.59 14.03 -17.38
C ILE A 31 7.38 14.46 -18.22
N LEU A 32 7.43 15.66 -18.80
CA LEU A 32 6.30 16.23 -19.56
C LEU A 32 6.02 15.47 -20.85
N ASN A 33 7.05 14.86 -21.45
CA ASN A 33 6.97 14.14 -22.73
C ASN A 33 6.89 12.62 -22.57
N TYR A 34 7.13 12.10 -21.36
CA TYR A 34 7.10 10.67 -21.08
C TYR A 34 5.68 10.09 -21.17
N ASP A 35 5.49 8.92 -21.79
CA ASP A 35 4.16 8.35 -22.07
C ASP A 35 3.62 7.38 -20.98
N GLY A 36 4.33 7.23 -19.86
CA GLY A 36 3.86 6.33 -18.80
C GLY A 36 2.74 6.91 -17.93
N ASP A 37 2.03 6.01 -17.23
CA ASP A 37 0.81 6.35 -16.47
C ASP A 37 1.06 7.02 -15.11
N LEU A 38 2.23 6.80 -14.50
CA LEU A 38 2.57 7.28 -13.16
C LEU A 38 4.03 7.75 -13.08
N ILE A 39 4.23 8.93 -12.49
CA ILE A 39 5.57 9.46 -12.24
C ILE A 39 5.94 9.30 -10.77
N LEU A 40 7.11 8.70 -10.51
CA LEU A 40 7.77 8.72 -9.21
C LEU A 40 8.99 9.63 -9.32
N THR A 41 9.00 10.74 -8.58
CA THR A 41 10.04 11.77 -8.62
C THR A 41 10.19 12.42 -7.24
N THR A 42 11.08 13.39 -7.08
CA THR A 42 11.13 14.19 -5.85
C THR A 42 10.25 15.43 -5.94
N ARG A 43 9.78 15.96 -4.80
CA ARG A 43 9.02 17.22 -4.78
C ARG A 43 9.80 18.39 -5.39
N ARG A 44 11.12 18.37 -5.27
CA ARG A 44 12.02 19.41 -5.81
C ARG A 44 12.20 19.32 -7.33
N GLU A 45 12.13 18.11 -7.89
CA GLU A 45 12.31 17.86 -9.32
C GLU A 45 10.98 17.72 -10.07
N ALA A 46 9.86 17.73 -9.35
CA ALA A 46 8.52 17.69 -9.93
C ALA A 46 8.24 18.98 -10.73
N PRO A 47 7.76 18.87 -11.97
CA PRO A 47 7.28 20.04 -12.71
C PRO A 47 6.08 20.67 -11.99
N ILE A 48 5.95 22.00 -12.13
CA ILE A 48 4.86 22.78 -11.52
C ILE A 48 3.51 22.34 -12.09
N GLU A 49 3.45 22.12 -13.40
CA GLU A 49 2.25 21.67 -14.10
C GLU A 49 2.50 20.31 -14.75
N CYS A 50 1.81 19.28 -14.27
CA CYS A 50 1.79 17.97 -14.89
C CYS A 50 0.39 17.38 -14.80
N LYS A 51 -0.12 16.88 -15.93
CA LYS A 51 -1.42 16.19 -15.97
C LYS A 51 -1.33 14.75 -15.45
N LYS A 52 -0.12 14.17 -15.44
CA LYS A 52 0.09 12.79 -15.01
C LYS A 52 0.07 12.71 -13.49
N PRO A 53 -0.51 11.65 -12.91
CA PRO A 53 -0.43 11.46 -11.48
C PRO A 53 1.04 11.27 -11.05
N MET A 54 1.36 11.80 -9.88
CA MET A 54 2.70 11.75 -9.31
C MET A 54 2.67 11.27 -7.88
N LEU A 55 3.72 10.52 -7.51
CA LEU A 55 4.10 10.22 -6.14
C LEU A 55 5.51 10.73 -5.87
N HIS A 56 5.75 11.16 -4.63
CA HIS A 56 6.99 11.77 -4.23
C HIS A 56 7.75 10.92 -3.19
N GLU A 57 8.93 11.38 -2.78
CA GLU A 57 9.83 10.66 -1.88
C GLU A 57 9.31 10.49 -0.44
N ASP A 58 8.23 11.17 -0.08
CA ASP A 58 7.57 11.07 1.22
C ASP A 58 6.83 9.72 1.40
N ILE A 59 6.46 9.05 0.31
CA ILE A 59 5.79 7.74 0.38
C ILE A 59 6.65 6.66 1.05
N PHE A 60 7.97 6.84 1.08
CA PHE A 60 8.88 5.81 1.59
C PHE A 60 8.91 5.67 3.11
N GLU A 61 8.18 6.52 3.84
CA GLU A 61 7.92 6.33 5.27
C GLU A 61 6.85 5.25 5.50
N GLN A 62 6.15 4.84 4.45
CA GLN A 62 5.07 3.86 4.50
C GLN A 62 5.56 2.43 4.24
N HIS A 63 4.75 1.46 4.66
CA HIS A 63 4.96 0.05 4.32
C HIS A 63 4.82 -0.18 2.80
N THR A 64 5.55 -1.15 2.24
CA THR A 64 5.56 -1.46 0.80
C THR A 64 4.15 -1.68 0.21
N THR A 65 3.28 -2.38 0.94
CA THR A 65 1.85 -2.57 0.61
C THR A 65 1.08 -1.25 0.48
N VAL A 66 1.32 -0.33 1.42
CA VAL A 66 0.70 1.00 1.40
C VAL A 66 1.22 1.77 0.20
N ILE A 67 2.52 1.71 -0.10
CA ILE A 67 3.10 2.35 -1.29
C ILE A 67 2.42 1.82 -2.56
N TYR A 68 2.22 0.51 -2.68
CA TYR A 68 1.52 -0.07 -3.83
C TYR A 68 0.04 0.37 -3.90
N GLY A 69 -0.66 0.39 -2.77
CA GLY A 69 -2.01 0.94 -2.69
C GLY A 69 -2.07 2.41 -3.12
N LEU A 70 -1.11 3.25 -2.71
CA LEU A 70 -1.02 4.65 -3.13
C LEU A 70 -0.79 4.80 -4.64
N MET A 71 -0.02 3.91 -5.26
CA MET A 71 0.14 3.86 -6.72
C MET A 71 -1.19 3.59 -7.42
N ILE A 72 -1.93 2.56 -6.97
CA ILE A 72 -3.25 2.23 -7.52
C ILE A 72 -4.25 3.36 -7.34
N GLN A 73 -4.27 4.00 -6.17
CA GLN A 73 -5.15 5.13 -5.88
C GLN A 73 -4.88 6.32 -6.81
N LYS A 74 -3.61 6.62 -7.06
CA LYS A 74 -3.19 7.71 -7.97
C LYS A 74 -3.59 7.42 -9.41
N LEU A 75 -3.43 6.18 -9.86
CA LEU A 75 -3.85 5.74 -11.20
C LEU A 75 -5.37 5.72 -11.35
N SER A 76 -6.10 5.49 -10.27
CA SER A 76 -7.57 5.46 -10.26
C SER A 76 -8.21 6.85 -10.10
N LEU A 77 -7.45 7.92 -10.35
CA LEU A 77 -7.88 9.33 -10.29
C LEU A 77 -8.55 9.74 -8.95
N GLY A 78 -8.26 9.01 -7.87
CA GLY A 78 -8.73 9.34 -6.53
C GLY A 78 -10.19 8.98 -6.21
N TYR A 79 -10.88 8.16 -7.01
CA TYR A 79 -12.16 7.57 -6.58
C TYR A 79 -11.92 6.70 -5.34
N GLU A 80 -12.69 6.85 -4.26
CA GLU A 80 -12.52 5.97 -3.10
C GLU A 80 -13.31 4.68 -3.29
N GLN A 81 -12.60 3.54 -3.20
CA GLN A 81 -13.17 2.20 -3.21
C GLN A 81 -12.97 1.52 -1.86
N ASP A 82 -13.61 0.37 -1.68
CA ASP A 82 -13.42 -0.44 -0.48
C ASP A 82 -11.97 -0.93 -0.37
N LEU A 83 -11.45 -0.87 0.86
CA LEU A 83 -10.28 -1.64 1.29
C LEU A 83 -10.78 -2.87 2.02
N VAL A 84 -10.46 -4.06 1.51
CA VAL A 84 -10.88 -5.33 2.08
C VAL A 84 -9.64 -6.11 2.50
N ILE A 85 -9.59 -6.52 3.76
CA ILE A 85 -8.52 -7.35 4.32
C ILE A 85 -9.12 -8.69 4.71
N GLY A 86 -8.70 -9.77 4.07
CA GLY A 86 -9.06 -11.15 4.42
C GLY A 86 -7.99 -11.78 5.29
N ILE A 87 -8.40 -12.40 6.39
CA ILE A 87 -7.54 -13.09 7.35
C ILE A 87 -7.95 -14.54 7.44
N ASP A 88 -7.03 -15.46 7.18
CA ASP A 88 -7.21 -16.88 7.46
C ASP A 88 -6.43 -17.27 8.73
N PRO A 89 -7.10 -17.43 9.88
CA PRO A 89 -6.43 -17.70 11.14
C PRO A 89 -5.97 -19.16 11.20
N GLY A 90 -4.66 -19.38 11.30
CA GLY A 90 -4.03 -20.69 11.46
C GLY A 90 -2.75 -20.58 12.28
N GLN A 91 -1.99 -21.68 12.40
CA GLN A 91 -0.64 -21.62 13.00
C GLN A 91 0.27 -20.64 12.24
N ILE A 92 0.10 -20.62 10.92
CA ILE A 92 0.57 -19.56 10.04
C ILE A 92 -0.69 -18.79 9.62
N ILE A 93 -0.68 -17.48 9.80
CA ILE A 93 -1.84 -16.63 9.51
C ILE A 93 -1.74 -16.17 8.07
N GLY A 94 -2.72 -16.53 7.25
CA GLY A 94 -2.84 -16.03 5.88
C GLY A 94 -3.46 -14.63 5.88
N LEU A 95 -2.89 -13.74 5.06
CA LEU A 95 -3.40 -12.39 4.85
C LEU A 95 -3.57 -12.12 3.35
N SER A 96 -4.73 -11.60 2.98
CA SER A 96 -5.00 -11.08 1.63
C SER A 96 -5.53 -9.65 1.75
N ILE A 97 -5.02 -8.74 0.94
CA ILE A 97 -5.42 -7.33 0.96
C ILE A 97 -5.86 -6.93 -0.44
N PHE A 98 -7.10 -6.48 -0.55
CA PHE A 98 -7.71 -5.99 -1.77
C PHE A 98 -8.00 -4.50 -1.67
N TYR A 99 -7.66 -3.77 -2.72
CA TYR A 99 -7.90 -2.34 -2.83
C TYR A 99 -8.21 -1.99 -4.28
N PHE A 100 -9.25 -1.18 -4.52
CA PHE A 100 -9.79 -0.94 -5.87
C PHE A 100 -10.13 -2.23 -6.64
N GLY A 101 -10.61 -3.26 -5.92
CA GLY A 101 -10.95 -4.56 -6.52
C GLY A 101 -9.76 -5.38 -7.01
N ARG A 102 -8.53 -4.97 -6.69
CA ARG A 102 -7.29 -5.69 -7.03
C ARG A 102 -6.61 -6.19 -5.77
N GLU A 103 -6.04 -7.38 -5.81
CA GLU A 103 -5.17 -7.85 -4.74
C GLU A 103 -3.86 -7.06 -4.76
N ILE A 104 -3.54 -6.40 -3.65
CA ILE A 104 -2.31 -5.62 -3.47
C ILE A 104 -1.29 -6.33 -2.60
N GLU A 105 -1.72 -7.35 -1.87
CA GLU A 105 -0.84 -8.22 -1.10
C GLU A 105 -1.51 -9.57 -0.84
N SER A 106 -0.71 -10.63 -0.95
CA SER A 106 -0.97 -11.94 -0.37
C SER A 106 0.26 -12.32 0.44
N SER A 107 0.12 -12.53 1.73
CA SER A 107 1.24 -12.80 2.64
C SER A 107 0.88 -13.77 3.75
N PHE A 108 1.91 -14.23 4.46
CA PHE A 108 1.78 -15.12 5.59
C PHE A 108 2.57 -14.54 6.76
N ASN A 109 1.95 -14.52 7.93
CA ASN A 109 2.57 -14.05 9.15
C ASN A 109 2.69 -15.19 10.16
N SER A 110 3.76 -15.13 10.94
CA SER A 110 4.09 -16.16 11.93
C SER A 110 3.43 -15.92 13.29
N SER A 111 2.87 -14.72 13.50
CA SER A 111 2.26 -14.33 14.78
C SER A 111 1.06 -13.40 14.61
N VAL A 112 0.19 -13.41 15.63
CA VAL A 112 -0.96 -12.51 15.74
C VAL A 112 -0.50 -11.05 15.81
N GLU A 113 0.54 -10.76 16.59
CA GLU A 113 1.04 -9.41 16.77
C GLU A 113 1.56 -8.81 15.45
N GLU A 114 2.37 -9.56 14.71
CA GLU A 114 2.86 -9.16 13.38
C GLU A 114 1.71 -8.86 12.44
N SER A 115 0.70 -9.74 12.41
CA SER A 115 -0.50 -9.59 11.59
C SER A 115 -1.26 -8.31 11.93
N VAL A 116 -1.55 -8.10 13.22
CA VAL A 116 -2.30 -6.93 13.68
C VAL A 116 -1.53 -5.64 13.39
N LEU A 117 -0.23 -5.60 13.66
CA LEU A 117 0.60 -4.42 13.38
C LEU A 117 0.62 -4.09 11.88
N HIS A 118 0.72 -5.11 11.03
CA HIS A 118 0.71 -4.93 9.59
C HIS A 118 -0.66 -4.43 9.08
N ILE A 119 -1.75 -5.04 9.54
CA ILE A 119 -3.12 -4.59 9.25
C ILE A 119 -3.31 -3.12 9.64
N ILE A 120 -2.83 -2.71 10.82
CA ILE A 120 -2.92 -1.32 11.29
C ILE A 120 -2.18 -0.37 10.35
N LYS A 121 -0.98 -0.73 9.88
CA LYS A 121 -0.22 0.09 8.92
C LYS A 121 -1.01 0.28 7.63
N VAL A 122 -1.64 -0.78 7.13
CA VAL A 122 -2.44 -0.74 5.89
C VAL A 122 -3.70 0.10 6.09
N LEU A 123 -4.45 -0.15 7.16
CA LEU A 123 -5.66 0.63 7.50
C LEU A 123 -5.35 2.11 7.73
N GLY A 124 -4.22 2.45 8.34
CA GLY A 124 -3.82 3.84 8.56
C GLY A 124 -3.26 4.52 7.30
N GLY A 125 -2.57 3.77 6.45
CA GLY A 125 -1.88 4.29 5.27
C GLY A 125 -2.76 4.50 4.04
N LEU A 126 -3.86 3.76 3.92
CA LEU A 126 -4.77 3.85 2.77
C LEU A 126 -6.10 4.50 3.13
N ARG A 127 -6.56 5.39 2.25
CA ARG A 127 -7.88 6.02 2.33
C ARG A 127 -8.89 5.17 1.59
N ALA A 128 -10.05 4.91 2.17
CA ALA A 128 -11.06 4.09 1.54
C ALA A 128 -12.43 4.55 2.03
N SER A 129 -13.43 4.44 1.15
CA SER A 129 -14.82 4.78 1.50
C SER A 129 -15.36 3.82 2.56
N ARG A 130 -14.96 2.55 2.49
CA ARG A 130 -15.13 1.56 3.55
C ARG A 130 -13.86 0.76 3.75
N LYS A 131 -13.61 0.38 5.00
CA LYS A 131 -12.52 -0.51 5.41
C LYS A 131 -13.15 -1.73 6.04
N ILE A 132 -12.92 -2.90 5.46
CA ILE A 132 -13.60 -4.14 5.83
C ILE A 132 -12.52 -5.16 6.18
N VAL A 133 -12.58 -5.73 7.38
CA VAL A 133 -11.65 -6.78 7.83
C VAL A 133 -12.43 -8.07 8.03
N LYS A 134 -12.29 -9.01 7.09
CA LYS A 134 -12.96 -10.31 7.10
C LYS A 134 -12.07 -11.35 7.75
N ILE A 135 -12.56 -12.00 8.79
CA ILE A 135 -11.79 -13.00 9.55
C ILE A 135 -12.44 -14.38 9.35
N GLY A 136 -11.66 -15.32 8.84
CA GLY A 136 -12.06 -16.71 8.64
C GLY A 136 -12.30 -17.45 9.95
N ASN A 137 -12.87 -18.65 9.84
CA ASN A 137 -13.24 -19.50 10.97
C ASN A 137 -12.29 -20.68 11.22
N GLY A 138 -11.03 -20.60 10.75
CA GLY A 138 -10.01 -21.64 10.94
C GLY A 138 -9.68 -21.89 12.42
N ASN A 139 -8.54 -21.39 12.90
CA ASN A 139 -8.21 -21.43 14.32
C ASN A 139 -8.97 -20.32 15.08
N MET A 140 -10.09 -20.70 15.70
CA MET A 140 -10.96 -19.77 16.41
C MET A 140 -10.30 -19.07 17.62
N SER A 141 -9.28 -19.67 18.23
CA SER A 141 -8.52 -19.00 19.30
C SER A 141 -7.73 -17.81 18.75
N ILE A 142 -7.01 -18.03 17.65
CA ILE A 142 -6.24 -17.01 16.95
C ILE A 142 -7.16 -15.94 16.36
N ALA A 143 -8.29 -16.34 15.77
CA ALA A 143 -9.29 -15.41 15.24
C ALA A 143 -9.79 -14.42 16.32
N LYS A 144 -10.15 -14.93 17.50
CA LYS A 144 -10.60 -14.12 18.64
C LYS A 144 -9.50 -13.20 19.17
N GLU A 145 -8.26 -13.67 19.19
CA GLU A 145 -7.11 -12.86 19.61
C GLU A 145 -6.89 -11.68 18.65
N ILE A 146 -6.91 -11.94 17.34
CA ILE A 146 -6.80 -10.89 16.30
C ILE A 146 -7.93 -9.86 16.46
N VAL A 147 -9.19 -10.28 16.61
CA VAL A 147 -10.34 -9.39 16.84
C VAL A 147 -10.11 -8.53 18.08
N THR A 148 -9.69 -9.15 19.18
CA THR A 148 -9.47 -8.45 20.46
C THR A 148 -8.38 -7.39 20.33
N MET A 149 -7.25 -7.75 19.72
CA MET A 149 -6.13 -6.82 19.53
C MET A 149 -6.47 -5.69 18.56
N LEU A 150 -7.22 -5.98 17.48
CA LEU A 150 -7.68 -4.95 16.54
C LEU A 150 -8.64 -3.97 17.23
N ASN A 151 -9.62 -4.45 18.00
CA ASN A 151 -10.55 -3.60 18.73
C ASN A 151 -9.87 -2.72 19.79
N LEU A 152 -8.84 -3.25 20.47
CA LEU A 152 -8.05 -2.47 21.45
C LEU A 152 -7.23 -1.37 20.79
N LYS A 153 -6.72 -1.62 19.58
CA LYS A 153 -5.85 -0.68 18.85
C LYS A 153 -6.63 0.27 17.93
N PHE A 154 -7.87 -0.07 17.56
CA PHE A 154 -8.73 0.72 16.70
C PHE A 154 -10.17 0.70 17.23
N CYS A 155 -10.62 1.85 17.74
CA CYS A 155 -11.90 1.92 18.43
C CYS A 155 -13.13 2.09 17.52
N SER A 156 -13.00 2.32 16.20
CA SER A 156 -14.18 2.60 15.32
C SER A 156 -13.92 2.86 13.81
N SER A 157 -12.79 2.43 13.23
CA SER A 157 -12.42 2.86 11.85
C SER A 157 -12.66 1.85 10.72
N PHE A 158 -13.19 0.67 11.02
CA PHE A 158 -13.45 -0.39 10.02
C PHE A 158 -14.62 -1.29 10.45
N GLU A 159 -15.19 -1.97 9.46
CA GLU A 159 -16.25 -2.97 9.60
C GLU A 159 -15.62 -4.37 9.74
N LEU A 160 -16.09 -5.16 10.71
CA LEU A 160 -15.72 -6.56 10.92
C LEU A 160 -16.74 -7.49 10.24
#